data_AF-A0A0C4ER32-F1
#
_entry.id   AF-A0A0C4ER32-F1
#
_cell.length_a   1.000
_cell.length_b   1.000
_cell.length_c   1.000
_cell.angle_alpha   90.00
_cell.angle_beta   90.00
_cell.angle_gamma   90.00
#
_symmetry.space_group_name_H-M   'P 1'
#
loop_
_entity.id
_entity.type
_entity.pdbx_description
1 polymer ?
#
loop_
_entity_poly.entity_id
_entity_poly.type
_entity_poly.pdbx_seq_one_letter_code
_entity_poly.pdbx_strand_id
1 'polypeptide(L)'
;MAANPNDALANLQHQMADMPAELNLLKAAPHQGHNAVLAAVQAQEHRQEIILGSFLKSPLKLYQEVNPDHVVFSFNSANYAQWEESIEATLQYHSPLMKNTIDKPLLGIIKAAGHKTTKAIFKALKLKCGQSNWRHKIDLMTNLMELVNNTGIANETMMSAWAKVMSELEQTKLTLNKAVGILLQMNFKPVTGTELTKFEFTVNQHLIKKKDPSFANVSTIIQAATGKVSKKSVDGP
;
A
#
# COMPACT_ATOMS: atom_id res chain seq x y z
N MET A 1 39.17 -11.58 19.53
CA MET A 1 38.85 -10.15 19.36
C MET A 1 37.62 -10.06 18.48
N ALA A 2 36.45 -9.78 19.07
CA ALA A 2 35.20 -9.65 18.32
C ALA A 2 35.09 -8.23 17.76
N ALA A 3 34.83 -8.09 16.46
CA ALA A 3 34.62 -6.80 15.82
C ALA A 3 33.34 -6.14 16.36
N ASN A 4 33.41 -4.84 16.64
CA ASN A 4 32.33 -4.05 17.24
C ASN A 4 31.13 -3.95 16.27
N PRO A 5 29.89 -4.25 16.71
CA PRO A 5 28.70 -4.19 15.86
C PRO A 5 28.40 -2.79 15.28
N ASN A 6 28.90 -1.72 15.90
CA ASN A 6 28.80 -0.37 15.34
C ASN A 6 29.72 -0.18 14.12
N ASP A 7 30.87 -0.85 14.09
CA ASP A 7 31.78 -0.83 12.94
C ASP A 7 31.18 -1.60 11.76
N ALA A 8 30.41 -2.66 12.04
CA ALA A 8 29.71 -3.45 11.02
C ALA A 8 28.55 -2.66 10.36
N LEU A 9 27.79 -1.90 11.14
CA LEU A 9 26.71 -1.05 10.63
C LEU A 9 27.25 0.14 9.83
N ALA A 10 28.33 0.78 10.31
CA ALA A 10 29.00 1.85 9.59
C ALA A 10 29.62 1.36 8.27
N ASN A 11 30.23 0.18 8.25
CA ASN A 11 30.72 -0.44 7.02
C ASN A 11 29.60 -0.75 6.02
N LEU A 12 28.46 -1.27 6.50
CA LEU A 12 27.29 -1.54 5.66
C LEU A 12 26.72 -0.25 5.04
N GLN A 13 26.64 0.83 5.81
CA GLN A 13 26.18 2.12 5.30
C GLN A 13 27.14 2.73 4.28
N HIS A 14 28.45 2.64 4.52
CA HIS A 14 29.47 3.13 3.59
C HIS A 14 29.47 2.31 2.28
N GLN A 15 29.33 0.98 2.35
CA GLN A 15 29.21 0.10 1.18
C GLN A 15 27.92 0.34 0.36
N MET A 16 26.82 0.72 1.01
CA MET A 16 25.58 1.06 0.31
C MET A 16 25.67 2.40 -0.44
N ALA A 17 26.53 3.32 0.01
CA ALA A 17 26.72 4.63 -0.61
C ALA A 17 27.59 4.56 -1.89
N ASP A 18 28.55 3.64 -1.97
CA ASP A 18 29.40 3.42 -3.15
C ASP A 18 28.74 2.58 -4.26
N MET A 19 27.62 1.91 -3.93
CA MET A 19 26.85 1.05 -4.85
C MET A 19 26.48 1.69 -6.20
N PRO A 20 26.10 2.99 -6.31
CA PRO A 20 25.81 3.63 -7.59
C PRO A 20 27.08 3.89 -8.42
N ALA A 21 28.22 4.15 -7.76
CA ALA A 21 29.48 4.44 -8.42
C ALA A 21 30.10 3.18 -9.02
N GLU A 22 30.07 2.06 -8.29
CA GLU A 22 30.55 0.77 -8.81
C GLU A 22 29.68 0.23 -9.96
N LEU A 23 28.35 0.42 -9.89
CA LEU A 23 27.44 0.02 -10.96
C LEU A 23 27.68 0.82 -12.26
N ASN A 24 28.08 2.09 -12.13
CA ASN A 24 28.43 2.94 -13.28
C ASN A 24 29.81 2.57 -13.85
N LEU A 25 30.76 2.14 -13.02
CA LEU A 25 32.05 1.59 -13.45
C LEU A 25 31.90 0.25 -14.20
N LEU A 26 31.04 -0.65 -13.72
CA LEU A 26 30.72 -1.93 -14.38
C LEU A 26 30.03 -1.74 -15.74
N LYS A 27 29.33 -0.62 -15.93
CA LYS A 27 28.66 -0.28 -17.19
C LYS A 27 29.60 0.37 -18.21
N ALA A 28 30.74 0.89 -17.76
CA ALA A 28 31.73 1.59 -18.58
C ALA A 28 32.92 0.69 -19.00
N ALA A 29 33.11 -0.48 -18.38
CA ALA A 29 34.23 -1.37 -18.68
C ALA A 29 33.94 -2.24 -19.94
N PRO A 30 34.78 -2.19 -20.99
CA PRO A 30 34.65 -3.09 -22.12
C PRO A 30 35.17 -4.49 -21.77
N HIS A 31 34.39 -5.50 -22.15
CA HIS A 31 34.71 -6.92 -22.30
C HIS A 31 36.00 -7.42 -21.60
N GLN A 32 35.97 -7.58 -20.29
CA GLN A 32 36.93 -8.45 -19.60
C GLN A 32 36.24 -9.28 -18.52
N GLY A 33 36.26 -10.61 -18.75
CA GLY A 33 36.15 -11.64 -17.73
C GLY A 33 34.73 -12.11 -17.39
N HIS A 34 34.32 -13.23 -17.98
CA HIS A 34 33.18 -14.06 -17.51
C HIS A 34 33.21 -14.27 -15.97
N ASN A 35 34.38 -14.23 -15.34
CA ASN A 35 34.56 -14.35 -13.88
C ASN A 35 33.99 -13.17 -13.06
N ALA A 36 34.00 -11.93 -13.56
CA ALA A 36 33.50 -10.78 -12.81
C ALA A 36 31.97 -10.79 -12.74
N VAL A 37 31.32 -11.20 -13.83
CA VAL A 37 29.86 -11.36 -13.89
C VAL A 37 29.41 -12.54 -13.02
N LEU A 38 30.13 -13.66 -13.05
CA LEU A 38 29.84 -14.83 -12.22
C LEU A 38 29.99 -14.51 -10.71
N ALA A 39 31.04 -13.78 -10.33
CA ALA A 39 31.25 -13.34 -8.96
C ALA A 39 30.17 -12.36 -8.49
N ALA A 40 29.70 -11.46 -9.36
CA ALA A 40 28.60 -10.55 -9.06
C ALA A 40 27.27 -11.29 -8.87
N VAL A 41 27.00 -12.33 -9.68
CA VAL A 41 25.82 -13.19 -9.56
C VAL A 41 25.87 -14.00 -8.26
N GLN A 42 27.02 -14.61 -7.94
CA GLN A 42 27.18 -15.36 -6.68
C GLN A 42 27.11 -14.45 -5.45
N ALA A 43 27.63 -13.22 -5.52
CA ALA A 43 27.50 -12.24 -4.45
C ALA A 43 26.03 -11.79 -4.28
N GLN A 44 25.25 -11.71 -5.37
CA GLN A 44 23.82 -11.42 -5.34
C GLN A 44 23.03 -12.58 -4.71
N GLU A 45 23.31 -13.82 -5.09
CA GLU A 45 22.68 -15.02 -4.52
C GLU A 45 22.99 -15.19 -3.03
N HIS A 46 24.25 -15.03 -2.64
CA HIS A 46 24.65 -15.06 -1.23
C HIS A 46 24.00 -13.94 -0.42
N ARG A 47 23.84 -12.74 -1.00
CA ARG A 47 23.08 -11.65 -0.36
C ARG A 47 21.59 -11.98 -0.25
N GLN A 48 20.98 -12.62 -1.24
CA GLN A 48 19.58 -13.08 -1.16
C GLN A 48 19.40 -14.17 -0.11
N GLU A 49 20.35 -15.09 0.03
CA GLU A 49 20.36 -16.10 1.10
C GLU A 49 20.49 -15.47 2.49
N ILE A 50 21.33 -14.45 2.67
CA ILE A 50 21.42 -13.73 3.94
C ILE A 50 20.10 -13.02 4.27
N ILE A 51 19.47 -12.41 3.27
CA ILE A 51 18.17 -11.74 3.39
C ILE A 51 17.06 -12.75 3.72
N LEU A 52 17.02 -13.88 3.04
CA LEU A 52 16.05 -14.96 3.28
C LEU A 52 16.31 -15.67 4.61
N GLY A 53 17.58 -15.91 4.95
CA GLY A 53 18.01 -16.45 6.23
C GLY A 53 17.62 -15.54 7.38
N SER A 54 17.68 -14.22 7.19
CA SER A 54 17.17 -13.24 8.16
C SER A 54 15.63 -13.28 8.30
N PHE A 55 14.91 -13.57 7.21
CA PHE A 55 13.46 -13.75 7.21
C PHE A 55 13.01 -15.05 7.90
N LEU A 56 13.84 -16.09 7.83
CA LEU A 56 13.62 -17.39 8.48
C LEU A 56 14.06 -17.41 9.96
N LYS A 57 14.75 -16.38 10.45
CA LYS A 57 15.06 -16.27 11.88
C LYS A 57 13.75 -16.19 12.66
N SER A 58 13.67 -16.94 13.76
CA SER A 58 12.56 -16.82 14.71
C SER A 58 12.41 -15.34 15.13
N PRO A 59 11.20 -14.76 15.09
CA PRO A 59 10.95 -13.38 15.48
C PRO A 59 11.55 -13.02 16.85
N LEU A 60 11.59 -14.00 17.77
CA LEU A 60 12.18 -13.83 19.10
C LEU A 60 13.71 -13.68 19.06
N LYS A 61 14.40 -14.46 18.23
CA LYS A 61 15.87 -14.36 18.07
C LYS A 61 16.26 -13.03 17.45
N LEU A 62 15.53 -12.61 16.43
CA LEU A 62 15.73 -11.31 15.81
C LEU A 62 15.47 -10.17 16.80
N TYR A 63 14.38 -10.25 17.57
CA TYR A 63 14.08 -9.25 18.60
C TYR A 63 15.24 -9.12 19.60
N GLN A 64 15.82 -10.24 20.03
CA GLN A 64 16.98 -10.25 20.93
C GLN A 64 18.25 -9.69 20.28
N GLU A 65 18.48 -9.94 18.98
CA GLU A 65 19.64 -9.40 18.24
C GLU A 65 19.54 -7.89 18.00
N VAL A 66 18.35 -7.39 17.67
CA VAL A 66 18.11 -5.97 17.33
C VAL A 66 17.91 -5.10 18.59
N ASN A 67 17.48 -5.70 19.71
CA ASN A 67 17.23 -5.00 20.98
C ASN A 67 18.09 -5.59 22.09
N PRO A 68 19.30 -5.04 22.32
CA PRO A 68 20.26 -5.56 23.29
C PRO A 68 19.74 -5.46 24.74
N ASP A 69 18.86 -4.50 25.03
CA ASP A 69 18.26 -4.33 26.36
C ASP A 69 17.16 -5.34 26.66
N HIS A 70 16.81 -6.20 25.68
CA HIS A 70 15.81 -7.25 25.79
C HIS A 70 14.51 -6.78 26.47
N VAL A 71 14.05 -5.58 26.13
CA VAL A 71 12.92 -4.94 26.80
C VAL A 71 11.71 -5.86 26.75
N VAL A 72 11.25 -6.34 27.90
CA VAL A 72 10.03 -7.16 28.02
C VAL A 72 8.90 -6.27 28.50
N PHE A 73 7.75 -6.32 27.83
CA PHE A 73 6.59 -5.52 28.24
C PHE A 73 6.18 -5.84 29.68
N SER A 74 6.17 -4.83 30.55
CA SER A 74 5.81 -4.98 31.95
C SER A 74 4.29 -5.01 32.11
N PHE A 75 3.80 -5.85 33.03
CA PHE A 75 2.36 -5.97 33.30
C PHE A 75 1.72 -4.63 33.72
N ASN A 76 2.45 -3.79 34.44
CA ASN A 76 1.99 -2.48 34.91
C ASN A 76 2.03 -1.38 33.83
N SER A 77 2.38 -1.71 32.58
CA SER A 77 2.52 -0.78 31.43
C SER A 77 3.55 0.35 31.58
N ALA A 78 4.30 0.38 32.68
CA ALA A 78 5.24 1.46 33.00
C ALA A 78 6.35 1.62 31.96
N ASN A 79 6.68 0.54 31.22
CA ASN A 79 7.69 0.56 30.16
C ASN A 79 7.11 0.52 28.74
N TYR A 80 5.82 0.82 28.55
CA TYR A 80 5.15 0.72 27.25
C TYR A 80 5.89 1.44 26.13
N ALA A 81 6.31 2.69 26.36
CA ALA A 81 6.99 3.50 25.33
C ALA A 81 8.31 2.86 24.88
N GLN A 82 9.10 2.37 25.84
CA GLN A 82 10.39 1.73 25.58
C GLN A 82 10.20 0.36 24.88
N TRP A 83 9.17 -0.39 25.27
CA TRP A 83 8.81 -1.64 24.60
C TRP A 83 8.30 -1.40 23.17
N GLU A 84 7.46 -0.38 22.94
CA GLU A 84 6.99 -0.02 21.60
C GLU A 84 8.16 0.38 20.68
N GLU A 85 9.14 1.12 21.21
CA GLU A 85 10.36 1.49 20.48
C GLU A 85 11.19 0.26 20.07
N SER A 86 11.38 -0.71 20.97
CA SER A 86 12.07 -1.96 20.65
C SER A 86 11.36 -2.80 19.58
N ILE A 87 10.02 -2.81 19.61
CA ILE A 87 9.23 -3.47 18.57
C ILE A 87 9.38 -2.75 17.22
N GLU A 88 9.31 -1.41 17.20
CA GLU A 88 9.48 -0.65 15.95
C GLU A 88 10.89 -0.82 15.39
N ALA A 89 11.95 -0.85 16.22
CA ALA A 89 13.32 -1.12 15.79
C ALA A 89 13.44 -2.49 15.07
N THR A 90 12.81 -3.52 15.65
CA THR A 90 12.74 -4.87 15.06
C THR A 90 12.02 -4.86 13.71
N LEU A 91 10.90 -4.13 13.61
CA LEU A 91 10.14 -3.97 12.37
C LEU A 91 10.88 -3.14 11.33
N GLN A 92 11.70 -2.17 11.76
CA GLN A 92 12.49 -1.33 10.89
C GLN A 92 13.62 -2.10 10.21
N TYR A 93 14.18 -3.10 10.90
CA TYR A 93 15.13 -4.06 10.32
C TYR A 93 14.53 -4.78 9.08
N HIS A 94 13.22 -5.04 9.07
CA HIS A 94 12.52 -5.69 7.95
C HIS A 94 12.01 -4.72 6.87
N SER A 95 12.17 -3.42 7.07
CA SER A 95 11.68 -2.38 6.14
C SER A 95 12.26 -2.50 4.71
N PRO A 96 13.57 -2.74 4.51
CA PRO A 96 14.15 -2.87 3.17
C PRO A 96 13.55 -4.04 2.38
N LEU A 97 13.33 -5.17 3.07
CA LEU A 97 12.68 -6.36 2.54
C LEU A 97 11.25 -6.06 2.05
N MET A 98 10.43 -5.42 2.89
CA MET A 98 9.08 -5.00 2.48
C MET A 98 9.12 -4.04 1.29
N LYS A 99 10.09 -3.14 1.22
CA LYS A 99 10.22 -2.20 0.09
C LYS A 99 10.52 -2.92 -1.22
N ASN A 100 11.23 -4.03 -1.17
CA ASN A 100 11.60 -4.82 -2.36
C ASN A 100 10.46 -5.71 -2.88
N THR A 101 9.42 -5.97 -2.09
CA THR A 101 8.23 -6.74 -2.52
C THR A 101 7.11 -5.84 -3.06
N ILE A 102 7.31 -4.52 -3.07
CA ILE A 102 6.34 -3.54 -3.56
C ILE A 102 6.69 -3.16 -5.00
N ASP A 103 5.67 -3.12 -5.85
CA ASP A 103 5.77 -2.63 -7.23
C ASP A 103 6.42 -1.23 -7.31
N LYS A 104 7.31 -1.03 -8.28
CA LYS A 104 8.22 0.15 -8.34
C LYS A 104 7.48 1.50 -8.34
N PRO A 105 6.43 1.71 -9.16
CA PRO A 105 5.57 2.89 -9.08
C PRO A 105 5.00 3.15 -7.68
N LEU A 106 4.46 2.11 -7.03
CA LEU A 106 3.86 2.23 -5.69
C LEU A 106 4.93 2.57 -4.65
N LEU A 107 6.11 1.98 -4.76
CA LEU A 107 7.27 2.30 -3.92
C LEU A 107 7.71 3.76 -4.11
N GLY A 108 7.69 4.29 -5.33
CA GLY A 108 8.00 5.69 -5.64
C GLY A 108 7.07 6.66 -4.91
N ILE A 109 5.76 6.38 -4.89
CA ILE A 109 4.76 7.21 -4.18
C ILE A 109 5.01 7.19 -2.66
N ILE A 110 5.34 6.02 -2.10
CA ILE A 110 5.62 5.88 -0.66
C ILE A 110 6.88 6.65 -0.27
N LYS A 111 7.93 6.58 -1.10
CA LYS A 111 9.18 7.33 -0.89
C LYS A 111 8.94 8.84 -0.96
N ALA A 112 8.16 9.32 -1.94
CA ALA A 112 7.82 10.73 -2.10
C ALA A 112 7.02 11.28 -0.90
N ALA A 113 6.22 10.44 -0.24
CA ALA A 113 5.47 10.80 0.96
C ALA A 113 6.34 10.92 2.23
N GLY A 114 7.64 10.61 2.16
CA GLY A 114 8.58 10.81 3.26
C GLY A 114 8.37 9.88 4.48
N HIS A 115 7.66 8.76 4.31
CA HIS A 115 7.40 7.83 5.41
C HIS A 115 8.70 7.08 5.80
N LYS A 116 9.17 7.32 7.04
CA LYS A 116 10.43 6.75 7.56
C LYS A 116 10.24 5.43 8.31
N THR A 117 9.10 5.24 8.98
CA THR A 117 8.83 4.07 9.82
C THR A 117 8.10 2.97 9.06
N THR A 118 8.33 1.71 9.45
CA THR A 118 7.66 0.54 8.87
C THR A 118 6.15 0.63 9.08
N LYS A 119 5.72 1.07 10.27
CA LYS A 119 4.30 1.31 10.60
C LYS A 119 3.64 2.35 9.68
N ALA A 120 4.33 3.46 9.38
CA ALA A 120 3.80 4.50 8.49
C ALA A 120 3.68 4.02 7.04
N ILE A 121 4.69 3.29 6.55
CA ILE A 121 4.68 2.69 5.21
C ILE A 121 3.52 1.71 5.07
N PHE A 122 3.34 0.81 6.03
CA PHE A 122 2.24 -0.16 6.02
C PHE A 122 0.87 0.51 6.05
N LYS A 123 0.71 1.55 6.89
CA LYS A 123 -0.54 2.32 6.95
C LYS A 123 -0.84 3.03 5.63
N ALA A 124 0.17 3.60 4.98
CA ALA A 124 0.03 4.25 3.67
C ALA A 124 -0.34 3.24 2.58
N LEU A 125 0.32 2.07 2.54
CA LEU A 125 -0.02 0.97 1.64
C LEU A 125 -1.46 0.51 1.82
N LYS A 126 -1.85 0.21 3.06
CA LYS A 126 -3.21 -0.23 3.40
C LYS A 126 -4.25 0.79 2.95
N LEU A 127 -3.98 2.08 3.16
CA LEU A 127 -4.86 3.16 2.71
C LEU A 127 -4.96 3.15 1.18
N LYS A 128 -3.83 3.22 0.47
CA LYS A 128 -3.76 3.26 -1.00
C LYS A 128 -4.42 2.04 -1.65
N CYS A 129 -4.13 0.84 -1.17
CA CYS A 129 -4.77 -0.39 -1.64
C CYS A 129 -6.29 -0.36 -1.39
N GLY A 130 -6.74 0.20 -0.25
CA GLY A 130 -8.16 0.44 0.00
C GLY A 130 -8.79 1.37 -1.04
N GLN A 131 -8.11 2.46 -1.41
CA GLN A 131 -8.58 3.40 -2.45
C GLN A 131 -8.67 2.72 -3.81
N SER A 132 -7.61 2.04 -4.23
CA SER A 132 -7.57 1.37 -5.54
C SER A 132 -8.61 0.25 -5.62
N ASN A 133 -8.79 -0.53 -4.56
CA ASN A 133 -9.81 -1.57 -4.50
C ASN A 133 -11.24 -0.98 -4.58
N TRP A 134 -11.50 0.15 -3.91
CA TRP A 134 -12.81 0.80 -4.02
C TRP A 134 -13.04 1.38 -5.42
N ARG A 135 -12.04 2.04 -6.02
CA ARG A 135 -12.14 2.55 -7.40
C ARG A 135 -12.36 1.43 -8.41
N HIS A 136 -11.59 0.35 -8.30
CA HIS A 136 -11.75 -0.81 -9.18
C HIS A 136 -13.18 -1.37 -9.15
N LYS A 137 -13.82 -1.42 -7.97
CA LYS A 137 -15.22 -1.83 -7.83
C LYS A 137 -16.20 -0.85 -8.49
N ILE A 138 -15.92 0.46 -8.44
CA ILE A 138 -16.72 1.48 -9.13
C ILE A 138 -16.57 1.32 -10.65
N ASP A 139 -15.34 1.17 -11.15
CA ASP A 139 -15.08 1.00 -12.59
C ASP A 139 -15.75 -0.26 -13.12
N LEU A 140 -15.67 -1.37 -12.38
CA LEU A 140 -16.35 -2.62 -12.73
C LEU A 140 -17.87 -2.46 -12.81
N MET A 141 -18.47 -1.69 -11.89
CA MET A 141 -19.91 -1.39 -11.91
C MET A 141 -20.30 -0.42 -13.03
N THR A 142 -19.39 0.48 -13.41
CA THR A 142 -19.54 1.37 -14.58
C THR A 142 -19.60 0.55 -15.85
N ASN A 143 -18.63 -0.35 -16.05
CA ASN A 143 -18.60 -1.26 -17.20
C ASN A 143 -19.85 -2.15 -17.26
N LEU A 144 -20.34 -2.64 -16.10
CA LEU A 144 -21.59 -3.39 -16.04
C LEU A 144 -22.78 -2.54 -16.51
N MET A 145 -22.90 -1.30 -16.05
CA MET A 145 -23.99 -0.41 -16.49
C MET A 145 -23.91 -0.07 -17.98
N GLU A 146 -22.72 0.14 -18.53
CA GLU A 146 -22.53 0.33 -19.97
C GLU A 146 -23.00 -0.88 -20.78
N LEU A 147 -22.68 -2.10 -20.31
CA LEU A 147 -23.15 -3.34 -20.93
C LEU A 147 -24.67 -3.52 -20.81
N VAL A 148 -25.26 -3.19 -19.66
CA VAL A 148 -26.73 -3.23 -19.45
C VAL A 148 -27.46 -2.27 -20.39
N ASN A 149 -26.88 -1.08 -20.61
CA ASN A 149 -27.47 -0.06 -21.48
C ASN A 149 -27.19 -0.31 -22.98
N ASN A 150 -26.36 -1.30 -23.32
CA ASN A 150 -26.10 -1.65 -24.71
C ASN A 150 -27.27 -2.47 -25.28
N THR A 151 -28.18 -1.79 -25.97
CA THR A 151 -29.34 -2.40 -26.65
C THR A 151 -29.01 -2.93 -28.06
N GLY A 152 -27.72 -3.14 -28.37
CA GLY A 152 -27.26 -3.62 -29.67
C GLY A 152 -27.56 -5.10 -29.92
N ILE A 153 -27.37 -5.54 -31.17
CA ILE A 153 -27.52 -6.95 -31.54
C ILE A 153 -26.43 -7.77 -30.83
N ALA A 154 -26.84 -8.90 -30.25
CA ALA A 154 -25.91 -9.81 -29.58
C ALA A 154 -24.82 -10.30 -30.53
N ASN A 155 -23.56 -10.12 -30.11
CA ASN A 155 -22.38 -10.63 -30.82
C ASN A 155 -21.40 -11.25 -29.82
N GLU A 156 -20.43 -12.02 -30.34
CA GLU A 156 -19.45 -12.72 -29.51
C GLU A 156 -18.61 -11.78 -28.65
N THR A 157 -18.29 -10.59 -29.16
CA THR A 157 -17.55 -9.56 -28.42
C THR A 157 -18.32 -9.07 -27.19
N MET A 158 -19.64 -8.90 -27.31
CA MET A 158 -20.51 -8.51 -26.21
C MET A 158 -20.61 -9.61 -25.15
N MET A 159 -20.80 -10.86 -25.58
CA MET A 159 -20.81 -12.00 -24.66
C MET A 159 -19.47 -12.19 -23.93
N SER A 160 -18.35 -11.95 -24.62
CA SER A 160 -17.02 -11.97 -24.00
C SER A 160 -16.85 -10.86 -22.95
N ALA A 161 -17.34 -9.65 -23.24
CA ALA A 161 -17.33 -8.54 -22.28
C ALA A 161 -18.18 -8.85 -21.03
N TRP A 162 -19.37 -9.43 -21.21
CA TRP A 162 -20.22 -9.90 -20.11
C TRP A 162 -19.53 -10.97 -19.26
N ALA A 163 -18.93 -11.98 -19.89
CA ALA A 163 -18.21 -13.03 -19.20
C ALA A 163 -17.02 -12.49 -18.38
N LYS A 164 -16.29 -11.52 -18.94
CA LYS A 164 -15.19 -10.84 -18.26
C LYS A 164 -15.67 -10.09 -17.01
N VAL A 165 -16.70 -9.24 -17.16
CA VAL A 165 -17.26 -8.47 -16.03
C VAL A 165 -17.80 -9.40 -14.94
N MET A 166 -18.49 -10.48 -15.31
CA MET A 166 -18.98 -11.48 -14.34
C MET A 166 -17.83 -12.17 -13.60
N SER A 167 -16.79 -12.61 -14.31
CA SER A 167 -15.62 -13.24 -13.68
C SER A 167 -14.92 -12.29 -12.71
N GLU A 168 -14.74 -11.02 -13.08
CA GLU A 168 -14.15 -10.01 -12.21
C GLU A 168 -15.05 -9.74 -10.98
N LEU A 169 -16.39 -9.67 -11.14
CA LEU A 169 -17.33 -9.48 -10.02
C LEU A 169 -17.26 -10.62 -8.99
N GLU A 170 -17.21 -11.86 -9.47
CA GLU A 170 -17.05 -13.05 -8.63
C GLU A 170 -15.75 -13.02 -7.84
N GLN A 171 -14.63 -12.70 -8.50
CA GLN A 171 -13.32 -12.58 -7.87
C GLN A 171 -13.28 -11.46 -6.81
N THR A 172 -13.99 -10.36 -7.06
CA THR A 172 -14.00 -9.19 -6.16
C THR A 172 -14.88 -9.41 -4.92
N LYS A 173 -15.64 -10.51 -4.85
CA LYS A 173 -16.57 -10.86 -3.75
C LYS A 173 -17.51 -9.70 -3.41
N LEU A 174 -18.04 -9.04 -4.43
CA LEU A 174 -18.94 -7.91 -4.27
C LEU A 174 -20.33 -8.43 -3.82
N THR A 175 -20.77 -8.02 -2.63
CA THR A 175 -22.12 -8.38 -2.16
C THR A 175 -23.15 -7.41 -2.73
N LEU A 176 -24.42 -7.86 -2.86
CA LEU A 176 -25.51 -7.03 -3.36
C LEU A 176 -25.65 -5.71 -2.58
N ASN A 177 -25.56 -5.76 -1.25
CA ASN A 177 -25.60 -4.58 -0.38
C ASN A 177 -24.49 -3.57 -0.72
N LYS A 178 -23.29 -4.05 -1.08
CA LYS A 178 -22.19 -3.18 -1.53
C LYS A 178 -22.44 -2.63 -2.94
N ALA A 179 -22.93 -3.46 -3.86
CA ALA A 179 -23.24 -3.05 -5.23
C ALA A 179 -24.28 -1.93 -5.26
N VAL A 180 -25.37 -2.05 -4.51
CA VAL A 180 -26.39 -0.99 -4.39
C VAL A 180 -25.82 0.28 -3.78
N GLY A 181 -24.91 0.17 -2.79
CA GLY A 181 -24.18 1.31 -2.25
C GLY A 181 -23.32 2.03 -3.30
N ILE A 182 -22.59 1.27 -4.12
CA ILE A 182 -21.77 1.82 -5.23
C ILE A 182 -22.67 2.52 -6.26
N LEU A 183 -23.77 1.88 -6.66
CA LEU A 183 -24.73 2.49 -7.60
C LEU A 183 -25.31 3.80 -7.06
N LEU A 184 -25.64 3.85 -5.77
CA LEU A 184 -26.05 5.10 -5.12
C LEU A 184 -24.96 6.15 -5.21
N GLN A 185 -23.71 5.80 -4.91
CA GLN A 185 -22.58 6.73 -5.00
C GLN A 185 -22.39 7.29 -6.42
N MET A 186 -22.52 6.44 -7.45
CA MET A 186 -22.29 6.83 -8.84
C MET A 186 -23.35 7.79 -9.38
N ASN A 187 -24.59 7.67 -8.90
CA ASN A 187 -25.73 8.42 -9.44
C ASN A 187 -26.07 9.69 -8.64
N PHE A 188 -25.52 9.85 -7.42
CA PHE A 188 -25.91 10.95 -6.55
C PHE A 188 -25.08 12.22 -6.81
N LYS A 189 -25.72 13.23 -7.39
CA LYS A 189 -25.13 14.57 -7.58
C LYS A 189 -25.31 15.41 -6.31
N PRO A 190 -24.35 16.29 -5.97
CA PRO A 190 -24.52 17.19 -4.84
C PRO A 190 -25.61 18.23 -5.10
N VAL A 191 -26.16 18.79 -4.03
CA VAL A 191 -27.15 19.88 -4.10
C VAL A 191 -26.54 21.08 -4.82
N THR A 192 -27.34 21.72 -5.68
CA THR A 192 -26.99 22.84 -6.55
C THR A 192 -26.15 23.90 -5.82
N GLY A 193 -24.97 24.22 -6.37
CA GLY A 193 -24.02 25.17 -5.77
C GLY A 193 -22.73 24.54 -5.21
N THR A 194 -22.63 23.20 -5.19
CA THR A 194 -21.41 22.49 -4.74
C THR A 194 -20.51 22.13 -5.91
N GLU A 195 -19.20 22.34 -5.76
CA GLU A 195 -18.20 21.84 -6.71
C GLU A 195 -18.19 20.29 -6.68
N LEU A 196 -18.66 19.67 -7.78
CA LEU A 196 -18.87 18.22 -7.93
C LEU A 196 -17.65 17.40 -7.51
N THR A 197 -16.46 17.85 -7.92
CA THR A 197 -15.16 17.20 -7.64
C THR A 197 -14.82 17.18 -6.15
N LYS A 198 -15.13 18.25 -5.40
CA LYS A 198 -14.90 18.32 -3.94
C LYS A 198 -15.84 17.40 -3.18
N PHE A 199 -17.09 17.30 -3.63
CA PHE A 199 -18.08 16.41 -3.04
C PHE A 199 -17.68 14.93 -3.23
N GLU A 200 -17.38 14.54 -4.47
CA GLU A 200 -16.92 13.19 -4.81
C GLU A 200 -15.65 12.81 -4.06
N PHE A 201 -14.68 13.73 -3.98
CA PHE A 201 -13.45 13.51 -3.21
C PHE A 201 -13.75 13.28 -1.73
N THR A 202 -14.64 14.08 -1.13
CA THR A 202 -14.99 13.98 0.30
C THR A 202 -15.69 12.66 0.61
N VAL A 203 -16.66 12.26 -0.20
CA VAL A 203 -17.40 10.99 -0.06
C VAL A 203 -16.43 9.81 -0.19
N ASN A 204 -15.59 9.81 -1.22
CA ASN A 204 -14.57 8.77 -1.41
C ASN A 204 -13.62 8.68 -0.22
N GLN A 205 -13.09 9.80 0.27
CA GLN A 205 -12.19 9.83 1.43
C GLN A 205 -12.81 9.22 2.69
N HIS A 206 -14.10 9.44 2.92
CA HIS A 206 -14.80 8.87 4.08
C HIS A 206 -15.08 7.38 3.91
N LEU A 207 -15.42 6.95 2.69
CA LEU A 207 -15.67 5.54 2.37
C LEU A 207 -14.39 4.70 2.46
N ILE A 208 -13.26 5.22 1.99
CA ILE A 208 -11.95 4.57 2.08
C ILE A 208 -11.55 4.26 3.54
N LYS A 209 -11.98 5.11 4.49
CA LYS A 209 -11.71 4.89 5.93
C LYS A 209 -12.58 3.78 6.54
N LYS A 210 -13.65 3.36 5.86
CA LYS A 210 -14.51 2.26 6.29
C LYS A 210 -14.01 0.96 5.68
N LYS A 211 -13.74 -0.03 6.54
CA LYS A 211 -13.50 -1.40 6.09
C LYS A 211 -14.80 -1.92 5.48
N ASP A 212 -14.81 -2.17 4.17
CA ASP A 212 -15.95 -2.71 3.42
C ASP A 212 -17.27 -1.92 3.59
N PRO A 213 -17.42 -0.77 2.92
CA PRO A 213 -18.62 0.05 3.03
C PRO A 213 -19.87 -0.66 2.51
N SER A 214 -20.92 -0.77 3.33
CA SER A 214 -22.27 -1.21 2.93
C SER A 214 -23.11 -0.04 2.41
N PHE A 215 -24.30 -0.32 1.87
CA PHE A 215 -25.28 0.70 1.49
C PHE A 215 -25.53 1.71 2.63
N ALA A 216 -25.77 1.23 3.85
CA ALA A 216 -26.02 2.10 5.01
C ALA A 216 -24.84 3.05 5.31
N ASN A 217 -23.61 2.58 5.11
CA ASN A 217 -22.42 3.42 5.26
C ASN A 217 -22.37 4.50 4.17
N VAL A 218 -22.63 4.10 2.92
CA VAL A 218 -22.61 5.01 1.76
C VAL A 218 -23.71 6.06 1.88
N SER A 219 -24.94 5.66 2.19
CA SER A 219 -26.07 6.58 2.34
C SER A 219 -25.83 7.59 3.46
N THR A 220 -25.33 7.13 4.62
CA THR A 220 -25.00 8.02 5.75
C THR A 220 -23.90 9.03 5.38
N ILE A 221 -22.86 8.59 4.67
CA ILE A 221 -21.74 9.46 4.26
C ILE A 221 -22.21 10.50 3.23
N ILE A 222 -23.03 10.08 2.26
CA ILE A 222 -23.63 10.99 1.27
C ILE A 222 -24.55 11.99 1.97
N GLN A 223 -25.42 11.56 2.87
CA GLN A 223 -26.29 12.44 3.66
C GLN A 223 -25.49 13.45 4.49
N ALA A 224 -24.44 13.00 5.17
CA ALA A 224 -23.58 13.89 5.96
C ALA A 224 -22.82 14.89 5.09
N ALA A 225 -22.37 14.49 3.90
CA ALA A 225 -21.71 15.39 2.95
C ALA A 225 -22.71 16.44 2.43
N THR A 226 -23.94 16.03 2.12
CA THR A 226 -25.02 16.92 1.67
C THR A 226 -25.46 17.89 2.78
N GLY A 227 -25.62 17.42 4.01
CA GLY A 227 -26.04 18.24 5.16
C GLY A 227 -25.00 19.27 5.63
N LYS A 228 -23.71 19.03 5.38
CA LYS A 228 -22.63 19.99 5.67
C LYS A 228 -22.58 21.13 4.65
N VAL A 229 -22.99 20.88 3.41
CA VAL A 229 -23.05 21.89 2.35
C VAL A 229 -24.20 22.86 2.62
N SER A 230 -25.37 22.37 3.03
CA SER A 230 -26.53 23.23 3.32
C SER A 230 -26.37 24.13 4.54
N LYS A 231 -25.49 23.79 5.49
CA LYS A 231 -25.14 24.70 6.61
C LYS A 231 -24.19 25.84 6.23
N LYS A 232 -23.48 25.72 5.10
CA LYS A 232 -22.56 26.77 4.62
C LYS A 232 -23.24 27.82 3.74
N SER A 233 -24.45 27.55 3.26
CA SER A 233 -25.24 28.44 2.40
C SER A 233 -26.33 29.22 3.15
N VAL A 234 -26.37 29.17 4.49
CA VAL A 234 -27.36 29.90 5.30
C VAL A 234 -26.76 31.11 6.03
N ASP A 235 -25.43 31.33 5.96
CA ASP A 235 -24.84 32.58 6.45
C ASP A 235 -24.63 33.59 5.32
N GLY A 236 -25.66 34.42 5.13
CA GLY A 236 -25.51 35.85 4.82
C GLY A 236 -26.39 36.37 3.68
N PRO A 237 -26.83 37.66 3.72
CA PRO A 237 -26.83 38.63 4.82
C PRO A 237 -28.15 38.70 5.61
#